data_AF-A0A958E4T9-F1
#
_entry.id   AF-A0A958E4T9-F1
#
_cell.length_a   1.000
_cell.length_b   1.000
_cell.length_c   1.000
_cell.angle_alpha   90.00
_cell.angle_beta   90.00
_cell.angle_gamma   90.00
#
_symmetry.space_group_name_H-M   'P 1'
#
loop_
_entity.id
_entity.type
_entity.pdbx_description
1 polymer ?
#
loop_
_entity_poly.entity_id
_entity_poly.type
_entity_poly.pdbx_seq_one_letter_code
_entity_poly.pdbx_strand_id
1 'polypeptide(L)'
;MKKLFLIGMLLLSGCAGNRMITPTEIKANQEVKLYLKDGKIDEGLVLERQGEDIVFVSGTDQKVTAIPMSNIRRLEKSQKHFDYEGHLISEAEIKKYRGNKNTWSYAIGGGVIGGAAGLAAGLPIWLANDNPPPLFSAGIGFI
;
A
#
# COMPACT_ATOMS: atom_id res chain seq x y z
N MET A 1 -29.08 12.73 23.48
CA MET A 1 -28.68 12.80 22.05
C MET A 1 -27.54 13.78 21.78
N LYS A 2 -27.50 14.99 22.37
CA LYS A 2 -26.41 15.97 22.15
C LYS A 2 -24.99 15.50 22.55
N LYS A 3 -24.85 14.60 23.54
CA LYS A 3 -23.54 14.10 23.99
C LYS A 3 -22.87 13.12 23.01
N LEU A 4 -23.64 12.45 22.15
CA LEU A 4 -23.09 11.51 21.16
C LEU A 4 -22.43 12.24 19.99
N PHE A 5 -22.95 13.42 19.64
CA PHE A 5 -22.44 14.25 18.54
C PHE A 5 -21.05 14.84 18.84
N LEU A 6 -20.78 15.16 20.12
CA LEU A 6 -19.49 15.71 20.55
C LEU A 6 -18.35 14.68 20.52
N ILE A 7 -18.66 13.38 20.69
CA ILE A 7 -17.67 12.30 20.63
C ILE A 7 -17.31 11.97 19.18
N GLY A 8 -18.28 12.05 18.25
CA GLY A 8 -18.03 11.82 16.83
C GLY A 8 -17.11 12.87 16.19
N MET A 9 -17.16 14.12 16.66
CA MET A 9 -16.37 15.22 16.09
C MET A 9 -14.88 15.16 16.48
N LEU A 10 -14.54 14.49 17.59
CA LEU A 10 -13.17 14.31 18.09
C LEU A 10 -12.37 13.23 17.34
N LEU A 11 -13.04 12.37 16.57
CA LEU A 11 -12.40 11.31 15.78
C LEU A 11 -11.95 11.78 14.38
N LEU A 12 -12.30 13.01 13.98
CA LEU A 12 -11.94 13.58 12.67
C LEU A 12 -10.71 14.49 12.71
N SER A 13 -10.17 14.79 13.89
CA SER A 13 -8.85 15.45 14.03
C SER A 13 -7.70 14.46 13.82
N GLY A 14 -7.77 13.71 12.72
CA GLY A 14 -6.67 12.92 12.19
C GLY A 14 -5.56 13.88 11.76
N CYS A 15 -4.55 13.99 12.61
CA CYS A 15 -3.35 14.77 12.39
C CYS A 15 -2.71 14.37 11.05
N ALA A 16 -2.77 15.25 10.05
CA ALA A 16 -1.93 15.18 8.85
C ALA A 16 -0.49 15.52 9.26
N GLY A 17 0.17 14.56 9.91
CA GLY A 17 1.54 14.70 10.37
C GLY A 17 2.50 14.71 9.19
N ASN A 18 2.98 15.88 8.81
CA ASN A 18 4.06 16.00 7.84
C ASN A 18 5.35 15.52 8.53
N ARG A 19 5.65 14.22 8.41
CA ARG A 19 6.86 13.63 8.99
C ARG A 19 8.07 14.13 8.22
N MET A 20 8.89 14.95 8.86
CA MET A 20 10.23 15.27 8.37
C MET A 20 11.06 13.99 8.39
N ILE A 21 11.61 13.61 7.23
CA ILE A 21 12.53 12.46 7.14
C ILE A 21 13.88 12.94 7.64
N THR A 22 14.39 12.30 8.69
CA THR A 22 15.75 12.55 9.16
C THR A 22 16.71 12.04 8.08
N PRO A 23 17.74 12.82 7.67
CA PRO A 23 18.66 12.43 6.58
C PRO A 23 19.35 11.07 6.79
N THR A 24 19.39 10.58 8.03
CA THR A 24 19.94 9.28 8.42
C THR A 24 19.13 8.08 7.92
N GLU A 25 17.86 8.25 7.51
CA GLU A 25 16.95 7.15 7.13
C GLU A 25 16.55 7.15 5.65
N ILE A 26 17.33 7.78 4.77
CA ILE A 26 16.99 7.77 3.34
C ILE A 26 17.21 6.38 2.79
N LYS A 27 16.12 5.77 2.30
CA LYS A 27 16.12 4.44 1.70
C LYS A 27 16.23 4.54 0.18
N ALA A 28 16.77 3.50 -0.44
CA ALA A 28 16.69 3.30 -1.87
C ALA A 28 15.22 3.22 -2.32
N ASN A 29 14.95 3.66 -3.55
CA ASN A 29 13.63 3.70 -4.18
C ASN A 29 12.60 4.54 -3.41
N GLN A 30 13.05 5.66 -2.85
CA GLN A 30 12.19 6.55 -2.09
C GLN A 30 11.92 7.83 -2.88
N GLU A 31 10.65 8.20 -3.01
CA GLU A 31 10.27 9.46 -3.65
C GLU A 31 10.42 10.62 -2.67
N VAL A 32 11.24 11.61 -3.05
CA VAL A 32 11.64 12.69 -2.17
C VAL A 32 11.54 14.05 -2.85
N LYS A 33 11.31 15.06 -2.02
CA LYS A 33 11.44 16.47 -2.36
C LYS A 33 12.67 17.02 -1.66
N LEU A 34 13.63 17.45 -2.45
CA LEU A 34 14.90 18.00 -2.02
C LEU A 34 14.82 19.53 -1.97
N TYR A 35 15.22 20.09 -0.84
CA TYR A 35 15.48 21.51 -0.69
C TYR A 35 17.00 21.68 -0.56
N LEU A 36 17.63 22.19 -1.61
CA LEU A 36 19.08 22.35 -1.67
C LEU A 36 19.51 23.66 -1.00
N LYS A 37 20.79 23.77 -0.64
CA LYS A 37 21.36 24.95 0.03
C LYS A 37 21.38 26.20 -0.86
N ASP A 38 21.46 26.02 -2.18
CA ASP A 38 21.36 27.09 -3.18
C ASP A 38 19.92 27.65 -3.32
N GLY A 39 18.94 27.06 -2.64
CA GLY A 39 17.53 27.43 -2.71
C GLY A 39 16.75 26.71 -3.81
N LYS A 40 17.41 25.88 -4.63
CA LYS A 40 16.73 25.05 -5.62
C LYS A 40 15.89 23.98 -4.90
N ILE A 41 14.69 23.76 -5.44
CA ILE A 41 13.78 22.70 -5.00
C ILE A 41 13.65 21.73 -6.17
N ASP A 42 13.87 20.44 -5.90
CA ASP A 42 13.76 19.37 -6.89
C ASP A 42 12.95 18.21 -6.31
N GLU A 43 12.18 17.53 -7.15
CA GLU A 43 11.34 16.38 -6.77
C GLU A 43 11.69 15.20 -7.66
N GLY A 44 11.81 14.00 -7.08
CA GLY A 44 12.22 12.83 -7.84
C GLY A 44 12.42 11.58 -6.99
N LEU A 45 13.20 10.63 -7.51
CA LEU A 45 13.43 9.32 -6.91
C LEU A 45 14.87 9.19 -6.43
N VAL A 46 15.08 8.74 -5.19
CA VAL A 46 16.39 8.29 -4.72
C VAL A 46 16.61 6.87 -5.21
N LEU A 47 17.61 6.65 -6.06
CA LEU A 47 17.98 5.32 -6.51
C LEU A 47 18.76 4.58 -5.42
N GLU A 48 19.81 5.21 -4.91
CA GLU A 48 20.69 4.62 -3.91
C GLU A 48 21.46 5.67 -3.13
N ARG A 49 22.09 5.24 -2.04
CA ARG A 49 23.01 6.04 -1.25
C ARG A 49 24.43 5.50 -1.41
N GLN A 50 25.33 6.35 -1.88
CA GLN A 50 26.75 6.04 -2.02
C GLN A 50 27.54 6.86 -0.99
N GLY A 51 27.74 6.30 0.21
CA GLY A 51 28.44 6.98 1.29
C GLY A 51 27.73 8.27 1.76
N GLU A 52 28.34 9.41 1.46
CA GLU A 52 27.82 10.76 1.78
C GLU A 52 27.00 11.39 0.64
N ASP A 53 26.89 10.71 -0.49
CA ASP A 53 26.12 11.16 -1.65
C ASP A 53 24.84 10.34 -1.80
N ILE A 54 23.80 10.97 -2.34
CA ILE A 54 22.62 10.27 -2.87
C ILE A 54 22.61 10.31 -4.38
N VAL A 55 22.33 9.16 -4.99
CA VAL A 55 22.05 9.08 -6.42
C VAL A 55 20.57 9.37 -6.60
N PHE A 56 20.27 10.50 -7.23
CA PHE A 56 18.93 11.05 -7.37
C PHE A 56 18.58 11.22 -8.84
N VAL A 57 17.39 10.78 -9.24
CA VAL A 57 16.81 11.07 -10.55
C VAL A 57 15.81 12.20 -10.38
N SER A 58 16.04 13.34 -11.02
CA SER A 58 15.08 14.44 -11.01
C SER A 58 13.87 14.11 -11.88
N GLY A 59 12.68 14.32 -11.34
CA GLY A 59 11.43 14.21 -12.10
C GLY A 59 11.19 15.39 -13.06
N THR A 60 12.01 16.44 -13.00
CA THR A 60 11.87 17.62 -13.86
C THR A 60 12.66 17.47 -15.16
N ASP A 61 13.93 17.07 -15.06
CA ASP A 61 14.84 16.97 -16.21
C ASP A 61 15.26 15.52 -16.55
N GLN A 62 14.78 14.53 -15.76
CA GLN A 62 15.05 13.10 -15.94
C GLN A 62 16.55 12.77 -15.90
N LYS A 63 17.36 13.61 -15.25
CA LYS A 63 18.80 13.38 -15.11
C LYS A 63 19.11 12.71 -13.79
N VAL A 64 19.98 11.70 -13.88
CA VAL A 64 20.60 11.07 -12.72
C VAL A 64 21.77 11.94 -12.27
N THR A 65 21.73 12.39 -11.01
CA THR A 65 22.77 13.22 -10.41
C THR A 65 23.13 12.69 -9.03
N ALA A 66 24.43 12.67 -8.73
CA ALA A 66 24.91 12.44 -7.38
C ALA A 66 24.88 13.77 -6.62
N ILE A 67 24.07 13.84 -5.56
CA ILE A 67 23.92 15.04 -4.74
C ILE A 67 24.55 14.75 -3.36
N PRO A 68 25.55 15.54 -2.94
CA PRO A 68 26.12 15.41 -1.61
C PRO A 68 25.09 15.74 -0.54
N MET A 69 25.03 14.97 0.55
CA MET A 69 24.14 15.26 1.68
C MET A 69 24.44 16.60 2.33
N SER A 70 25.70 17.03 2.26
CA SER A 70 26.11 18.37 2.70
C SER A 70 25.43 19.49 1.91
N ASN A 71 24.93 19.25 0.69
CA ASN A 71 24.22 20.23 -0.12
C ASN A 71 22.70 20.22 0.13
N ILE A 72 22.18 19.24 0.86
CA ILE A 72 20.74 19.10 1.14
C ILE A 72 20.42 19.82 2.45
N ARG A 73 19.57 20.84 2.36
CA ARG A 73 19.09 21.59 3.54
C ARG A 73 17.95 20.86 4.24
N ARG A 74 17.02 20.29 3.46
CA ARG A 74 15.83 19.59 3.96
C ARG A 74 15.40 18.54 2.95
N LEU A 75 14.94 17.40 3.45
CA LEU A 75 14.38 16.32 2.66
C LEU A 75 12.97 15.99 3.17
N GLU A 76 12.03 15.93 2.26
CA GLU A 76 10.64 15.56 2.53
C GLU A 76 10.20 14.42 1.65
N LYS A 77 9.15 13.70 2.07
CA LYS A 77 8.54 12.68 1.23
C LYS A 77 7.76 13.37 0.13
N SER A 78 7.98 12.98 -1.13
CA SER A 78 7.16 13.46 -2.23
C SER A 78 5.76 12.82 -2.15
N GLN A 79 4.74 13.58 -2.54
CA GLN A 79 3.39 13.03 -2.75
C GLN A 79 3.22 12.44 -4.17
N LYS A 80 4.20 12.68 -5.04
CA LYS A 80 4.22 12.18 -6.42
C LYS A 80 4.98 10.86 -6.49
N HIS A 81 4.52 9.99 -7.38
CA HIS A 81 5.18 8.74 -7.68
C HIS A 81 5.98 8.87 -8.97
N PHE A 82 7.21 8.38 -8.95
CA PHE A 82 8.12 8.39 -10.10
C PHE A 82 8.56 6.97 -10.42
N ASP A 83 8.79 6.68 -11.70
CA ASP A 83 9.47 5.45 -12.10
C ASP A 83 11.00 5.58 -11.93
N TYR A 84 11.73 4.53 -12.29
CA TYR A 84 13.19 4.50 -12.20
C TYR A 84 13.91 5.43 -13.20
N GLU A 85 13.20 5.92 -14.21
CA GLU A 85 13.68 6.88 -15.22
C GLU A 85 13.30 8.33 -14.84
N GLY A 86 12.54 8.53 -13.75
CA GLY A 86 12.10 9.84 -13.28
C GLY A 86 10.77 10.30 -13.89
N HIS A 87 10.05 9.44 -14.60
CA HIS A 87 8.74 9.79 -15.14
C HIS A 87 7.66 9.77 -14.07
N LEU A 88 6.75 10.75 -14.13
CA LEU A 88 5.60 10.82 -13.23
C LEU A 88 4.62 9.68 -13.53
N ILE A 89 4.38 8.80 -12.56
CA ILE A 89 3.39 7.74 -12.68
C ILE A 89 2.01 8.31 -12.33
N SER A 90 1.07 8.21 -13.27
CA SER A 90 -0.30 8.68 -13.07
C SER A 90 -1.08 7.81 -12.09
N GLU A 91 -2.04 8.39 -11.34
CA GLU A 91 -2.92 7.61 -10.46
C GLU A 91 -3.73 6.56 -11.23
N ALA A 92 -4.08 6.83 -12.49
CA ALA A 92 -4.78 5.88 -13.34
C ALA A 92 -3.95 4.63 -13.61
N GLU A 93 -2.64 4.80 -13.80
CA GLU A 93 -1.70 3.70 -14.00
C GLU A 93 -1.48 2.91 -12.70
N ILE A 94 -1.33 3.60 -11.57
CA ILE A 94 -1.27 2.96 -10.24
C ILE A 94 -2.54 2.12 -9.99
N LYS A 95 -3.72 2.67 -10.29
CA LYS A 95 -5.01 1.99 -10.10
C LYS A 95 -5.18 0.78 -11.02
N LYS A 96 -4.62 0.84 -12.24
CA LYS A 96 -4.64 -0.27 -13.21
C LYS A 96 -3.86 -1.48 -12.69
N TYR A 97 -2.69 -1.27 -12.09
CA TYR A 97 -1.86 -2.36 -11.54
C TYR A 97 -2.27 -2.78 -10.13
N ARG A 98 -2.90 -1.90 -9.35
CA ARG A 98 -3.48 -2.23 -8.04
C ARG A 98 -4.83 -2.96 -8.13
N GLY A 99 -5.24 -3.36 -9.34
CA GLY A 99 -6.50 -4.03 -9.60
C GLY A 99 -6.64 -5.36 -8.86
N ASN A 100 -7.72 -5.47 -8.08
CA ASN A 100 -8.11 -6.59 -7.20
C ASN A 100 -8.41 -7.93 -7.92
N LYS A 101 -7.93 -8.10 -9.16
CA LYS A 101 -8.23 -9.25 -10.03
C LYS A 101 -7.81 -10.57 -9.39
N ASN A 102 -6.67 -10.61 -8.69
CA ASN A 102 -6.19 -11.83 -8.04
C ASN A 102 -6.97 -12.17 -6.75
N THR A 103 -7.42 -11.18 -5.99
CA THR A 103 -8.15 -11.40 -4.73
C THR A 103 -9.48 -12.12 -4.95
N TRP A 104 -10.19 -11.78 -6.03
CA TRP A 104 -11.42 -12.49 -6.42
C TRP A 104 -11.14 -13.92 -6.88
N SER A 105 -10.05 -14.16 -7.60
CA SER A 105 -9.66 -15.51 -8.02
C SER A 105 -9.37 -16.43 -6.84
N TYR A 106 -8.69 -15.93 -5.80
CA TYR A 106 -8.44 -16.70 -4.58
C TYR A 106 -9.70 -16.96 -3.75
N ALA A 107 -10.62 -15.97 -3.67
CA ALA A 107 -11.89 -16.14 -2.96
C ALA A 107 -12.78 -17.20 -3.64
N ILE A 108 -12.84 -17.21 -4.98
CA ILE A 108 -13.57 -18.22 -5.75
C ILE A 108 -12.89 -19.59 -5.64
N GLY A 109 -11.55 -19.65 -5.74
CA GLY A 109 -10.79 -20.89 -5.60
C GLY A 109 -10.94 -21.54 -4.22
N GLY A 110 -10.83 -20.75 -3.15
CA GLY A 110 -11.04 -21.20 -1.78
C GLY A 110 -12.48 -21.65 -1.52
N GLY A 111 -13.48 -20.94 -2.06
CA GLY A 111 -14.89 -21.32 -1.95
C GLY A 111 -15.23 -22.63 -2.66
N VAL A 112 -14.68 -22.88 -3.84
CA VAL A 112 -14.91 -24.12 -4.60
C VAL A 112 -14.23 -25.31 -3.93
N ILE A 113 -12.98 -25.16 -3.49
CA ILE A 113 -12.24 -26.24 -2.81
C ILE A 113 -12.86 -26.53 -1.44
N GLY A 114 -13.19 -25.50 -0.67
CA GLY A 114 -13.85 -25.63 0.63
C GLY A 114 -15.25 -26.25 0.51
N GLY A 115 -16.03 -25.82 -0.48
CA GLY A 115 -17.35 -26.39 -0.77
C GLY A 115 -17.28 -27.86 -1.20
N ALA A 116 -16.32 -28.22 -2.06
CA ALA A 116 -16.12 -29.61 -2.49
C ALA A 116 -15.64 -30.51 -1.34
N ALA A 117 -14.72 -30.03 -0.51
CA ALA A 117 -14.25 -30.76 0.68
C ALA A 117 -15.38 -30.94 1.72
N GLY A 118 -16.17 -29.89 1.95
CA GLY A 118 -17.33 -29.92 2.84
C GLY A 118 -18.42 -30.88 2.37
N LEU A 119 -18.71 -30.91 1.07
CA LEU A 119 -19.64 -31.86 0.48
C LEU A 119 -19.11 -33.30 0.54
N ALA A 120 -17.83 -33.52 0.23
CA ALA A 120 -17.22 -34.85 0.28
C ALA A 120 -17.19 -35.45 1.69
N ALA A 121 -16.96 -34.63 2.73
CA ALA A 121 -17.00 -35.06 4.12
C ALA A 121 -18.44 -35.16 4.68
N GLY A 122 -19.33 -34.26 4.27
CA GLY A 122 -20.70 -34.16 4.80
C GLY A 122 -21.69 -35.17 4.20
N LEU A 123 -21.58 -35.47 2.91
CA LEU A 123 -22.47 -36.42 2.21
C LEU A 123 -22.55 -37.81 2.85
N PRO A 124 -21.43 -38.49 3.19
CA PRO A 124 -21.52 -39.81 3.81
C PRO A 124 -22.12 -39.76 5.23
N ILE A 125 -21.91 -38.68 5.98
CA ILE A 125 -22.50 -38.49 7.32
C ILE A 125 -24.00 -38.22 7.25
N TRP A 126 -24.45 -37.50 6.21
CA TRP A 126 -25.87 -37.21 5.98
C TRP A 126 -26.63 -38.43 5.46
N LEU A 127 -26.05 -39.20 4.54
CA LEU A 127 -26.66 -40.43 4.00
C LEU A 127 -26.71 -41.59 5.00
N ALA A 128 -25.85 -41.60 6.01
CA ALA A 128 -25.77 -42.67 7.01
C ALA A 128 -26.62 -42.44 8.27
N ASN A 129 -27.38 -41.34 8.35
CA ASN A 129 -28.10 -40.96 9.57
C ASN A 129 -29.58 -40.62 9.29
N ASP A 130 -30.50 -41.36 9.92
CA ASP A 130 -31.96 -41.17 9.76
C ASP A 130 -32.47 -39.85 10.37
N ASN A 131 -31.65 -39.15 11.17
CA ASN A 131 -31.99 -37.86 11.78
C ASN A 131 -30.77 -36.92 11.74
N PRO A 132 -30.47 -36.31 10.58
CA PRO A 132 -29.28 -35.49 10.44
C PRO A 132 -29.37 -34.21 11.30
N PRO A 133 -28.27 -33.77 11.93
CA PRO A 133 -28.26 -32.56 12.75
C PRO A 133 -28.65 -31.31 11.93
N PRO A 134 -29.41 -30.36 12.52
CA PRO A 134 -30.10 -29.29 11.79
C PRO A 134 -29.18 -28.30 11.05
N LEU A 135 -27.90 -28.24 11.43
CA LEU A 135 -26.86 -27.48 10.73
C LEU A 135 -26.57 -28.01 9.32
N PHE A 136 -26.73 -29.31 9.09
CA PHE A 136 -26.52 -29.92 7.77
C PHE A 136 -27.77 -29.87 6.88
N SER A 137 -28.97 -29.92 7.46
CA SER A 137 -30.23 -29.82 6.69
C SER A 137 -30.49 -28.41 6.13
N ALA A 138 -29.82 -27.38 6.67
CA ALA A 138 -29.93 -26.01 6.18
C ALA A 138 -28.92 -25.65 5.08
N GLY A 139 -28.03 -26.57 4.69
CA GLY A 139 -27.00 -26.29 3.68
C GLY A 139 -25.96 -25.27 4.12
N ILE A 140 -25.83 -25.05 5.43
CA ILE A 140 -24.89 -24.09 6.01
C ILE A 140 -23.81 -24.87 6.77
N GLY A 141 -22.89 -25.46 6.01
CA GLY A 141 -21.53 -25.70 6.49
C GLY A 141 -20.72 -24.46 6.16
N PHE A 142 -20.76 -23.44 7.02
CA PHE A 142 -19.98 -22.21 6.80
C PHE A 142 -18.48 -22.46 7.00
N ILE A 143 -17.71 -21.91 6.06
CA ILE A 143 -16.49 -21.07 6.21
C ILE A 143 -15.80 -21.14 7.58
#